data_AF-A0A2S0MTQ7-F1
#
_entry.id   AF-A0A2S0MTQ7-F1
#
_cell.length_a   1.000
_cell.length_b   1.000
_cell.length_c   1.000
_cell.angle_alpha   90.00
_cell.angle_beta   90.00
_cell.angle_gamma   90.00
#
_symmetry.space_group_name_H-M   'P 1'
#
loop_
_entity.id
_entity.type
_entity.pdbx_description
1 polymer ?
#
loop_
_entity_poly.entity_id
_entity_poly.type
_entity_poly.pdbx_seq_one_letter_code
_entity_poly.pdbx_strand_id
1 'polypeptide(L)'
;MKGDPQTDPKGLILEAFRIDGITPAECRSIFLDWALSLPDGQEPGPAIRALLQSHADKPGDHPMVDVLRQGLTGMSMPRRRGGWRSRPRN
;
A
#
# COMPACT_ATOMS: atom_id res chain seq x y z
N MET A 1 7.40 -16.93 -2.08
CA MET A 1 7.27 -15.46 -2.14
C MET A 1 7.05 -14.95 -0.72
N LYS A 2 7.68 -13.83 -0.32
CA LYS A 2 7.78 -13.41 1.10
C LYS A 2 6.63 -12.51 1.59
N GLY A 3 5.76 -12.03 0.70
CA GLY A 3 4.51 -11.33 1.06
C GLY A 3 3.29 -12.22 0.81
N ASP A 4 2.17 -11.92 1.49
CA ASP A 4 0.88 -12.52 1.16
C ASP A 4 0.49 -12.05 -0.26
N PRO A 5 0.34 -12.98 -1.23
CA PRO A 5 0.04 -12.63 -2.62
C PRO A 5 -1.21 -11.77 -2.80
N GLN A 6 -2.13 -11.80 -1.82
CA GLN A 6 -3.40 -11.11 -1.88
C GLN A 6 -3.35 -9.71 -1.26
N THR A 7 -2.49 -9.48 -0.26
CA THR A 7 -2.43 -8.20 0.47
C THR A 7 -1.13 -7.44 0.25
N ASP A 8 -0.01 -8.12 -0.01
CA ASP A 8 1.29 -7.53 -0.34
C ASP A 8 2.02 -8.36 -1.40
N PRO A 9 1.58 -8.30 -2.69
CA PRO A 9 2.08 -9.17 -3.75
C PRO A 9 3.59 -9.08 -3.98
N LYS A 10 4.17 -7.90 -3.70
CA LYS A 10 5.59 -7.60 -3.87
C LYS A 10 6.40 -7.66 -2.57
N GLY A 11 5.75 -7.81 -1.41
CA GLY A 11 6.40 -7.75 -0.11
C GLY A 11 6.85 -6.35 0.31
N LEU A 12 6.33 -5.29 -0.31
CA LEU A 12 6.78 -3.91 -0.10
C LEU A 12 6.49 -3.41 1.32
N ILE A 13 5.32 -3.75 1.85
CA ILE A 13 4.92 -3.33 3.19
C ILE A 13 5.71 -4.12 4.23
N LEU A 14 5.91 -5.42 4.00
CA LEU A 14 6.75 -6.24 4.86
C LEU A 14 8.19 -5.72 4.94
N GLU A 15 8.80 -5.36 3.80
CA GLU A 15 10.16 -4.85 3.79
C GLU A 15 10.26 -3.47 4.47
N ALA A 16 9.24 -2.61 4.36
CA ALA A 16 9.22 -1.34 5.08
C ALA A 16 9.33 -1.51 6.60
N PHE A 17 8.67 -2.52 7.18
CA PHE A 17 8.79 -2.85 8.61
C PHE A 17 10.17 -3.39 9.03
N ARG A 18 11.05 -3.72 8.07
CA ARG A 18 12.39 -4.24 8.32
C ARG A 18 13.49 -3.20 8.11
N ILE A 19 13.17 -2.06 7.50
CA ILE A 19 14.14 -0.99 7.27
C ILE A 19 14.30 -0.21 8.58
N ASP A 20 15.46 -0.36 9.20
CA ASP A 20 15.81 0.41 10.39
C ASP A 20 15.92 1.90 10.07
N GLY A 21 15.36 2.74 10.93
CA GLY A 21 15.35 4.20 10.75
C GLY A 21 14.52 4.73 9.57
N ILE A 22 13.62 3.93 8.98
CA ILE A 22 12.78 4.38 7.86
C ILE A 22 11.94 5.60 8.23
N THR A 23 11.90 6.58 7.34
CA THR A 23 11.17 7.83 7.58
C THR A 23 9.69 7.72 7.17
N PRO A 24 8.82 8.60 7.71
CA PRO A 24 7.43 8.70 7.25
C PRO A 24 7.29 9.02 5.76
N ALA A 25 8.24 9.77 5.17
CA ALA A 25 8.22 10.10 3.75
C ALA A 25 8.50 8.87 2.88
N GLU A 26 9.47 8.05 3.26
CA GLU A 26 9.77 6.78 2.58
C GLU A 26 8.61 5.79 2.73
N CYS A 27 8.00 5.69 3.91
CA CYS A 27 6.81 4.86 4.12
C CYS A 27 5.66 5.25 3.18
N ARG A 28 5.41 6.54 2.97
CA ARG A 28 4.39 7.01 2.02
C ARG A 28 4.71 6.64 0.58
N SER A 29 5.97 6.74 0.17
CA SER A 29 6.41 6.34 -1.17
C SER A 29 6.24 4.84 -1.41
N ILE A 30 6.63 4.01 -0.44
CA ILE A 30 6.44 2.55 -0.49
C ILE A 30 4.95 2.21 -0.52
N PHE A 31 4.15 2.85 0.32
CA PHE A 31 2.70 2.67 0.35
C PHE A 31 2.05 2.99 -1.00
N LEU A 32 2.49 4.05 -1.67
CA LEU A 32 1.98 4.39 -3.00
C LEU A 32 2.35 3.32 -4.03
N ASP A 33 3.59 2.82 -4.05
CA ASP A 33 3.99 1.74 -4.98
C ASP A 33 3.24 0.43 -4.69
N TRP A 34 3.01 0.13 -3.41
CA TRP A 34 2.16 -0.99 -3.00
C TRP A 34 0.73 -0.83 -3.52
N ALA A 35 0.10 0.34 -3.33
CA ALA A 35 -1.26 0.60 -3.79
C ALA A 35 -1.39 0.50 -5.32
N LEU A 36 -0.35 0.91 -6.07
CA LEU A 36 -0.27 0.77 -7.53
C LEU A 36 -0.05 -0.69 -7.99
N SER A 37 0.41 -1.55 -7.09
CA SER A 37 0.69 -2.96 -7.36
C SER A 37 -0.50 -3.87 -7.05
N LEU A 38 -1.58 -3.34 -6.47
CA LEU A 38 -2.80 -4.10 -6.23
C LEU A 38 -3.48 -4.48 -7.56
N PRO A 39 -4.06 -5.69 -7.65
CA PRO A 39 -4.87 -6.11 -8.79
C PRO A 39 -6.00 -5.13 -9.14
N ASP A 40 -6.32 -5.04 -10.43
CA ASP A 40 -7.43 -4.25 -10.94
C ASP A 40 -8.75 -4.64 -10.25
N GLY A 41 -9.45 -3.64 -9.69
CA GLY A 41 -10.73 -3.85 -9.02
C GLY A 41 -10.62 -4.30 -7.56
N GLN A 42 -9.40 -4.47 -7.03
CA GLN A 42 -9.21 -4.71 -5.60
C GLN A 42 -9.30 -3.38 -4.83
N GLU A 43 -10.22 -3.34 -3.86
CA GLU A 43 -10.33 -2.21 -2.93
C GLU A 43 -9.14 -2.21 -1.96
N PRO A 44 -8.43 -1.09 -1.80
CA PRO A 44 -7.28 -1.02 -0.88
C PRO A 44 -7.67 -1.17 0.59
N GLY A 45 -8.88 -0.75 0.97
CA GLY A 45 -9.33 -0.74 2.37
C GLY A 45 -9.23 -2.10 3.07
N PRO A 46 -9.86 -3.16 2.51
CA PRO A 46 -9.71 -4.53 3.03
C PRO A 46 -8.25 -5.00 3.10
N ALA A 47 -7.44 -4.69 2.09
CA ALA A 47 -6.02 -5.07 2.07
C ALA A 47 -5.22 -4.38 3.18
N ILE A 48 -5.46 -3.08 3.42
CA ILE A 48 -4.84 -2.33 4.52
C ILE A 48 -5.22 -2.93 5.88
N ARG A 49 -6.48 -3.29 6.09
CA ARG A 49 -6.92 -3.91 7.36
C ARG A 49 -6.22 -5.24 7.60
N ALA A 50 -6.10 -6.07 6.57
CA ALA A 50 -5.37 -7.33 6.65
C ALA A 50 -3.88 -7.10 6.97
N LEU A 51 -3.24 -6.10 6.35
CA LEU A 51 -1.85 -5.75 6.65
C LEU A 51 -1.65 -5.28 8.10
N LEU A 52 -2.54 -4.42 8.60
CA LEU A 52 -2.52 -3.98 10.00
C LEU A 52 -2.69 -5.15 10.98
N GLN A 53 -3.51 -6.14 10.63
CA GLN A 53 -3.69 -7.35 11.44
C GLN A 53 -2.47 -8.26 11.39
N SER A 54 -1.90 -8.50 10.20
CA SER A 54 -0.72 -9.34 10.00
C SER A 54 0.55 -8.76 10.63
N HIS A 55 0.62 -7.44 10.80
CA HIS A 55 1.72 -6.72 11.44
C HIS A 55 1.37 -6.21 12.84
N ALA A 56 0.36 -6.80 13.50
CA ALA A 56 -0.01 -6.42 14.87
C ALA A 56 1.08 -6.72 15.91
N ASP A 57 2.04 -7.60 15.59
CA ASP A 57 3.23 -7.89 16.40
C ASP A 57 4.30 -6.80 16.32
N LYS A 58 4.21 -5.88 15.34
CA LYS A 58 5.19 -4.82 15.12
C LYS A 58 4.99 -3.65 16.08
N PRO A 59 6.07 -2.89 16.36
CA PRO A 59 5.95 -1.68 17.16
C PRO A 59 4.88 -0.74 16.59
N GLY A 60 3.93 -0.35 17.43
CA GLY A 60 2.79 0.48 17.02
C GLY A 60 3.15 1.92 16.68
N ASP A 61 4.37 2.35 17.01
CA ASP A 61 5.00 3.63 16.69
C ASP A 61 5.79 3.61 15.36
N HIS A 62 5.83 2.45 14.68
CA HIS A 62 6.48 2.37 13.38
C HIS A 62 5.73 3.24 12.35
N PRO A 63 6.41 4.12 11.60
CA PRO A 63 5.76 5.12 10.74
C PRO A 63 4.87 4.50 9.63
N MET A 64 5.14 3.26 9.22
CA MET A 64 4.28 2.54 8.29
C MET A 64 2.88 2.24 8.86
N VAL A 65 2.75 2.01 10.17
CA VAL A 65 1.44 1.77 10.82
C VAL A 65 0.54 3.00 10.68
N ASP A 66 1.11 4.19 10.88
CA ASP A 66 0.39 5.45 10.73
C ASP A 66 -0.03 5.71 9.28
N VAL A 67 0.86 5.43 8.32
CA VAL A 67 0.54 5.55 6.89
C VAL A 67 -0.60 4.62 6.50
N LEU A 68 -0.59 3.35 6.96
CA LEU A 68 -1.68 2.41 6.74
C LEU A 68 -3.00 2.91 7.34
N ARG A 69 -2.98 3.40 8.59
CA ARG A 69 -4.17 3.98 9.24
C ARG A 69 -4.71 5.20 8.49
N GLN A 70 -3.84 6.10 8.04
CA GLN A 70 -4.21 7.26 7.22
C GLN A 70 -4.80 6.82 5.87
N GLY A 71 -4.31 5.73 5.30
CA GLY A 71 -4.84 5.11 4.09
C GLY A 71 -6.31 4.69 4.23
N LEU A 72 -6.74 4.25 5.42
CA LEU A 72 -8.15 3.93 5.71
C LEU A 72 -9.04 5.17 5.78
N THR A 73 -8.50 6.33 6.16
CA THR A 73 -9.27 7.57 6.34
C THR A 73 -9.30 8.45 5.09
N GLY A 74 -8.25 8.41 4.27
CA GLY A 74 -7.98 9.44 3.25
C GLY A 74 -7.95 8.96 1.80
N MET A 75 -8.00 7.66 1.51
CA MET A 75 -7.97 7.19 0.12
C MET A 75 -9.34 7.22 -0.54
N SER A 76 -9.78 8.43 -0.90
CA SER A 76 -10.52 8.58 -2.15
C SER A 76 -9.55 8.19 -3.26
N MET A 77 -9.62 6.95 -3.75
CA MET A 77 -8.75 6.41 -4.80
C MET A 77 -8.44 7.48 -5.87
N PRO A 78 -7.17 7.67 -6.27
CA PRO A 78 -6.87 8.30 -7.55
C PRO A 78 -7.48 7.41 -8.63
N ARG A 79 -8.69 7.74 -9.08
CA ARG A 79 -9.31 7.13 -10.25
C ARG A 79 -8.28 7.18 -11.38
N ARG A 80 -7.98 6.00 -11.93
CA ARG A 80 -7.06 5.81 -13.06
C ARG A 80 -7.24 6.93 -14.07
N ARG A 81 -6.31 7.90 -14.11
CA ARG A 81 -6.17 8.77 -15.28
C ARG A 81 -5.67 7.85 -16.38
N GLY A 82 -6.57 7.53 -17.31
CA GLY A 82 -6.34 6.57 -18.38
C GLY A 82 -4.94 6.71 -18.95
N GLY A 83 -4.18 5.62 -18.90
CA GLY A 83 -2.94 5.53 -19.65
C GLY A 83 -3.20 5.74 -21.14
N TRP A 84 -2.15 6.07 -21.89
CA TRP A 84 -2.05 6.34 -23.34
C TRP A 84 -3.08 5.64 -24.28
N ARG A 85 -3.63 4.49 -23.87
CA ARG A 85 -4.68 3.71 -24.54
C ARG A 85 -6.08 4.34 -24.57
N SER A 86 -6.36 5.42 -23.84
CA SER A 86 -7.68 6.09 -23.80
C SER A 86 -7.90 7.16 -24.89
N ARG A 87 -7.00 7.33 -25.86
CA ARG A 87 -7.26 8.23 -27.00
C ARG A 87 -8.19 7.53 -28.01
N PRO A 88 -9.39 8.07 -28.30
CA PRO A 88 -10.12 7.64 -29.49
C PRO A 88 -9.25 7.94 -30.70
N ARG A 89 -8.95 6.91 -31.49
CA ARG A 89 -8.42 7.11 -32.83
C ARG A 89 -9.60 7.53 -33.68
N ASN A 90 -9.63 8.80 -34.09
CA ASN A 90 -10.42 9.20 -35.24
C ASN A 90 -9.52 9.18 -36.46
#